data_AF-A0A4Q5QNK1-F1
#
_entry.id   AF-A0A4Q5QNK1-F1
#
_cell.length_a   1.000
_cell.length_b   1.000
_cell.length_c   1.000
_cell.angle_alpha   90.00
_cell.angle_beta   90.00
_cell.angle_gamma   90.00
#
_symmetry.space_group_name_H-M   'P 1'
#
loop_
_entity.id
_entity.type
_entity.pdbx_description
1 polymer ?
#
loop_
_entity_poly.entity_id
_entity_poly.type
_entity_poly.pdbx_seq_one_letter_code
_entity_poly.pdbx_strand_id
1 'polypeptide(L)'
;VYITLKKPFELGHTIKTNDFIGNVEEIQLRSTTIRTFSGLHLMIPNRDIIQKPLINYSLTPERRIELEMFIDHQSDLTIAHKAAFDAISRISYLYPGKPVEIYFNDIKYTAIKISVWFWIDNHSPPGYMVARHDAIFNITNAFKENNIALVLPLSVENFTSTYNS
;
A
#
# COMPACT_ATOMS: atom_id res chain seq x y z
N VAL A 1 -36.46 -11.99 -14.15
CA VAL A 1 -35.19 -12.54 -13.64
C VAL A 1 -34.90 -11.87 -12.31
N TYR A 2 -35.00 -12.60 -11.20
CA TYR A 2 -34.67 -12.07 -9.87
C TYR A 2 -33.15 -12.04 -9.73
N ILE A 3 -32.55 -10.87 -9.93
CA ILE A 3 -31.17 -10.62 -9.53
C ILE A 3 -31.20 -10.53 -8.01
N THR A 4 -30.60 -11.50 -7.32
CA THR A 4 -30.31 -11.37 -5.89
C THR A 4 -29.48 -10.10 -5.68
N LEU A 5 -30.04 -9.10 -5.01
CA LEU A 5 -29.31 -7.93 -4.52
C LEU A 5 -28.27 -8.41 -3.50
N LYS A 6 -27.09 -8.82 -3.96
CA LYS A 6 -25.95 -8.98 -3.07
C LYS A 6 -25.58 -7.58 -2.57
N LYS A 7 -25.62 -7.38 -1.26
CA LYS A 7 -25.11 -6.15 -0.64
C LYS A 7 -23.60 -6.09 -0.88
N PRO A 8 -23.06 -5.04 -1.51
CA PRO A 8 -21.62 -4.96 -1.79
C PRO A 8 -20.74 -4.74 -0.55
N PHE A 9 -21.36 -4.40 0.58
CA PHE A 9 -20.72 -4.21 1.88
C PHE A 9 -21.73 -4.37 3.04
N GLU A 10 -21.21 -4.47 4.25
CA GLU A 10 -21.96 -4.65 5.50
C GLU A 10 -21.42 -3.70 6.58
N LEU A 11 -22.13 -3.62 7.70
CA LEU A 11 -21.66 -2.89 8.88
C LEU A 11 -20.29 -3.44 9.32
N GLY A 12 -19.38 -2.54 9.66
CA GLY A 12 -18.01 -2.87 10.06
C GLY A 12 -17.03 -3.07 8.90
N HIS A 13 -17.48 -3.15 7.64
CA HIS A 13 -16.57 -3.27 6.50
C HIS A 13 -15.80 -1.96 6.25
N THR A 14 -14.52 -2.07 5.92
CA THR A 14 -13.72 -0.98 5.40
C THR A 14 -13.93 -0.88 3.89
N ILE A 15 -14.46 0.24 3.42
CA ILE A 15 -14.71 0.49 2.00
C ILE A 15 -14.04 1.78 1.52
N LYS A 16 -13.69 1.83 0.24
CA LYS A 16 -13.33 3.07 -0.48
C LYS A 16 -14.31 3.31 -1.62
N THR A 17 -14.94 4.48 -1.62
CA THR A 17 -15.87 4.95 -2.65
C THR A 17 -15.85 6.47 -2.67
N ASN A 18 -16.14 7.09 -3.82
CA ASN A 18 -16.19 8.56 -3.94
C ASN A 18 -14.90 9.25 -3.46
N ASP A 19 -13.74 8.61 -3.61
CA ASP A 19 -12.43 9.03 -3.09
C ASP A 19 -12.29 9.06 -1.56
N PHE A 20 -13.32 8.65 -0.82
CA PHE A 20 -13.28 8.50 0.62
C PHE A 20 -13.02 7.05 1.01
N ILE A 21 -12.34 6.85 2.14
CA ILE A 21 -12.07 5.54 2.72
C ILE A 21 -12.38 5.54 4.21
N GLY A 22 -13.00 4.46 4.68
CA GLY A 22 -13.28 4.29 6.11
C GLY A 22 -14.14 3.06 6.40
N ASN A 23 -14.54 2.93 7.65
CA ASN A 23 -15.36 1.83 8.14
C ASN A 23 -16.84 2.20 8.09
N VAL A 24 -17.67 1.31 7.56
CA VAL A 24 -19.12 1.48 7.54
C VAL A 24 -19.66 1.33 8.97
N GLU A 25 -20.24 2.39 9.50
CA GLU A 25 -20.81 2.40 10.86
C GLU A 25 -22.33 2.32 10.86
N GLU A 26 -22.98 2.85 9.82
CA GLU A 26 -24.43 2.86 9.74
C GLU A 26 -24.91 2.74 8.30
N ILE A 27 -25.96 1.96 8.06
CA ILE A 27 -26.61 1.82 6.75
C ILE A 27 -28.10 2.16 6.94
N GLN A 28 -28.51 3.31 6.43
CA GLN A 28 -29.90 3.78 6.44
C GLN A 28 -30.53 3.59 5.05
N LEU A 29 -31.83 3.88 4.93
CA LEU A 29 -32.57 3.72 3.67
C LEU A 29 -32.00 4.57 2.52
N ARG A 30 -31.53 5.79 2.82
CA ARG A 30 -31.09 6.76 1.81
C ARG A 30 -29.59 7.08 1.85
N SER A 31 -28.91 6.75 2.94
CA SER A 31 -27.51 7.09 3.18
C SER A 31 -26.78 5.99 3.92
N THR A 32 -25.47 5.98 3.78
CA THR A 32 -24.54 5.17 4.55
C THR A 32 -23.56 6.09 5.25
N THR A 33 -23.32 5.86 6.53
CA THR A 33 -22.34 6.60 7.34
C THR A 33 -21.05 5.78 7.42
N ILE A 34 -19.94 6.42 7.06
CA ILE A 34 -18.60 5.86 7.11
C ILE A 34 -17.77 6.67 8.11
N ARG A 35 -17.07 6.02 9.03
CA ARG A 35 -16.03 6.66 9.85
C ARG A 35 -14.69 6.59 9.14
N THR A 36 -14.16 7.74 8.77
CA THR A 36 -12.82 7.83 8.14
C THR A 36 -11.74 7.42 9.12
N PHE A 37 -10.53 7.11 8.62
CA PHE A 37 -9.38 6.85 9.49
C PHE A 37 -8.94 8.07 10.32
N SER A 38 -9.39 9.27 9.95
CA SER A 38 -9.22 10.49 10.75
C SER A 38 -10.27 10.63 11.87
N GLY A 39 -11.17 9.66 12.01
CA GLY A 39 -12.23 9.67 13.03
C GLY A 39 -13.45 10.54 12.69
N LEU A 40 -13.58 11.01 11.44
CA LEU A 40 -14.71 11.84 11.01
C LEU A 40 -15.86 10.97 10.50
N HIS A 41 -17.10 11.34 10.82
CA HIS A 41 -18.29 10.74 10.20
C HIS A 41 -18.54 11.38 8.83
N LEU A 42 -18.62 10.53 7.81
CA LEU A 42 -18.93 10.89 6.45
C LEU A 42 -20.24 10.22 6.05
N MET A 43 -21.27 11.01 5.74
CA MET A 43 -22.54 10.51 5.25
C MET A 43 -22.60 10.58 3.73
N ILE A 44 -22.78 9.44 3.06
CA ILE A 44 -22.86 9.35 1.60
C ILE A 44 -24.25 8.84 1.20
N PRO A 45 -24.96 9.49 0.26
CA PRO A 45 -26.20 8.96 -0.30
C PRO A 45 -25.98 7.58 -0.94
N ASN A 46 -26.88 6.63 -0.67
CA ASN A 46 -26.76 5.26 -1.20
C ASN A 46 -26.72 5.23 -2.74
N ARG A 47 -27.43 6.15 -3.39
CA ARG A 47 -27.41 6.32 -4.84
C ARG A 47 -25.99 6.58 -5.37
N ASP A 48 -25.23 7.42 -4.68
CA ASP A 48 -23.89 7.81 -5.11
C ASP A 48 -22.90 6.65 -4.95
N ILE A 49 -23.09 5.81 -3.93
CA ILE A 49 -22.28 4.60 -3.71
C ILE A 49 -22.55 3.57 -4.80
N ILE A 50 -23.82 3.34 -5.15
CA ILE A 50 -24.20 2.34 -6.17
C ILE A 50 -23.76 2.76 -7.58
N GLN A 51 -23.70 4.05 -7.86
CA GLN A 51 -23.31 4.58 -9.17
C GLN A 51 -21.79 4.65 -9.38
N LYS A 52 -20.98 4.49 -8.34
CA LYS A 52 -19.52 4.59 -8.41
C LYS A 52 -18.84 3.26 -8.12
N PRO A 53 -17.61 3.05 -8.62
CA PRO A 53 -16.80 1.92 -8.21
C PRO A 53 -16.57 1.93 -6.69
N LEU A 54 -16.74 0.76 -6.08
CA LEU A 54 -16.52 0.53 -4.65
C LEU A 54 -15.44 -0.52 -4.46
N ILE A 55 -14.41 -0.19 -3.68
CA ILE A 55 -13.40 -1.14 -3.23
C ILE A 55 -13.80 -1.57 -1.83
N ASN A 56 -14.02 -2.87 -1.62
CA ASN A 56 -14.26 -3.42 -0.30
C ASN A 56 -13.00 -4.12 0.19
N TYR A 57 -12.34 -3.54 1.18
CA TYR A 57 -11.12 -4.12 1.74
C TYR A 57 -11.43 -5.30 2.66
N SER A 58 -12.64 -5.39 3.23
CA SER A 58 -13.02 -6.43 4.19
C SER A 58 -13.53 -7.72 3.57
N LEU A 59 -13.78 -7.80 2.25
CA LEU A 59 -14.22 -9.05 1.64
C LEU A 59 -13.07 -9.96 1.19
N THR A 60 -11.87 -9.41 1.02
CA THR A 60 -10.71 -10.18 0.59
C THR A 60 -9.82 -10.46 1.80
N PRO A 61 -9.59 -11.75 2.15
CA PRO A 61 -8.83 -12.08 3.33
C PRO A 61 -7.34 -11.80 3.16
N GLU A 62 -6.76 -12.05 1.98
CA GLU A 62 -5.41 -11.59 1.67
C GLU A 62 -5.38 -10.18 1.10
N ARG A 63 -4.34 -9.41 1.47
CA ARG A 63 -4.08 -8.10 0.88
C ARG A 63 -2.60 -7.97 0.53
N ARG A 64 -2.33 -7.60 -0.72
CA ARG A 64 -0.97 -7.27 -1.17
C ARG A 64 -0.58 -5.88 -0.72
N ILE A 65 0.62 -5.76 -0.18
CA ILE A 65 1.32 -4.50 0.06
C ILE A 65 2.33 -4.32 -1.06
N GLU A 66 2.36 -3.12 -1.61
CA GLU A 66 3.31 -2.69 -2.62
C GLU A 66 4.11 -1.51 -2.09
N LEU A 67 5.43 -1.68 -2.05
CA LEU A 67 6.37 -0.63 -1.72
C LEU A 67 7.22 -0.31 -2.94
N GLU A 68 7.41 0.97 -3.19
CA GLU A 68 8.29 1.46 -4.24
C GLU A 68 9.35 2.36 -3.61
N MET A 69 10.60 2.11 -3.97
CA MET A 69 11.73 2.92 -3.55
C MET A 69 12.77 2.98 -4.67
N PHE A 70 13.74 3.86 -4.51
CA PHE A 70 14.80 4.06 -5.48
C PHE A 70 16.14 3.84 -4.78
N ILE A 71 17.00 3.04 -5.41
CA ILE A 71 18.38 2.81 -4.97
C ILE A 71 19.35 3.40 -5.99
N ASP A 72 20.56 3.75 -5.56
CA ASP A 72 21.59 4.19 -6.50
C ASP A 72 21.92 3.08 -7.51
N HIS A 73 22.05 3.42 -8.79
CA HIS A 73 22.45 2.51 -9.86
C HIS A 73 23.82 1.84 -9.64
N GLN A 74 24.68 2.40 -8.80
CA GLN A 74 25.96 1.79 -8.41
C GLN A 74 25.81 0.71 -7.33
N SER A 75 24.62 0.56 -6.73
CA SER A 75 24.37 -0.45 -5.72
C SER A 75 24.41 -1.86 -6.33
N ASP A 76 24.96 -2.82 -5.59
CA ASP A 76 24.90 -4.23 -5.99
C ASP A 76 23.45 -4.74 -5.91
N LEU A 77 22.85 -5.00 -7.06
CA LEU A 77 21.46 -5.45 -7.18
C LEU A 77 21.21 -6.81 -6.54
N THR A 78 22.22 -7.68 -6.50
CA THR A 78 22.11 -9.00 -5.86
C THR A 78 22.00 -8.83 -4.34
N ILE A 79 22.84 -7.96 -3.78
CA ILE A 79 22.81 -7.64 -2.35
C ILE A 79 21.52 -6.91 -2.00
N ALA A 80 21.08 -5.94 -2.83
CA ALA A 80 19.83 -5.21 -2.60
C ALA A 80 18.59 -6.10 -2.64
N HIS A 81 18.51 -6.99 -3.64
CA HIS A 81 17.43 -7.96 -3.72
C HIS A 81 17.38 -8.84 -2.47
N LYS A 82 18.53 -9.43 -2.09
CA LYS A 82 18.63 -10.31 -0.92
C LYS A 82 18.27 -9.58 0.36
N ALA A 83 18.80 -8.38 0.58
CA ALA A 83 18.53 -7.58 1.77
C ALA A 83 17.04 -7.24 1.90
N ALA A 84 16.37 -6.83 0.82
CA ALA A 84 14.94 -6.55 0.83
C ALA A 84 14.11 -7.83 1.07
N PHE A 85 14.46 -8.93 0.40
CA PHE A 85 13.79 -10.21 0.56
C PHE A 85 13.89 -10.73 2.01
N ASP A 86 15.10 -10.74 2.57
CA ASP A 86 15.36 -11.20 3.94
C ASP A 86 14.65 -10.29 4.97
N ALA A 87 14.63 -8.97 4.74
CA ALA A 87 13.96 -8.01 5.61
C ALA A 87 12.44 -8.25 5.70
N ILE A 88 11.79 -8.54 4.55
CA ILE A 88 10.35 -8.84 4.52
C ILE A 88 10.06 -10.25 5.02
N SER A 89 10.89 -11.23 4.67
CA SER A 89 10.68 -12.63 5.09
C SER A 89 10.73 -12.85 6.60
N ARG A 90 11.29 -11.89 7.35
CA ARG A 90 11.30 -11.89 8.83
C ARG A 90 9.98 -11.41 9.46
N ILE A 91 9.06 -10.86 8.67
CA ILE A 91 7.75 -10.43 9.18
C ILE A 91 6.93 -11.69 9.52
N SER A 92 6.54 -11.82 10.80
CA SER A 92 5.92 -13.05 11.32
C SER A 92 4.48 -13.30 10.86
N TYR A 93 3.84 -12.28 10.28
CA TYR A 93 2.43 -12.28 9.90
C TYR A 93 2.23 -12.12 8.39
N LEU A 94 3.21 -12.55 7.58
CA LEU A 94 3.02 -12.71 6.14
C LEU A 94 1.92 -13.75 5.86
N TYR A 95 1.17 -13.54 4.78
CA TYR A 95 0.12 -14.47 4.38
C TYR A 95 0.73 -15.81 3.92
N PRO A 96 0.35 -16.95 4.53
CA PRO A 96 0.94 -18.25 4.22
C PRO A 96 0.76 -18.63 2.73
N GLY A 97 1.82 -19.16 2.12
CA GLY A 97 1.78 -19.68 0.75
C GLY A 97 1.75 -18.63 -0.36
N LYS A 98 1.80 -17.34 -0.05
CA LYS A 98 1.98 -16.26 -1.03
C LYS A 98 3.45 -15.81 -1.06
N PRO A 99 4.00 -15.45 -2.23
CA PRO A 99 5.40 -15.08 -2.35
C PRO A 99 5.68 -13.68 -1.80
N VAL A 100 6.94 -13.47 -1.40
CA VAL A 100 7.58 -12.15 -1.35
C VAL A 100 8.30 -11.96 -2.68
N GLU A 101 7.97 -10.90 -3.39
CA GLU A 101 8.50 -10.63 -4.72
C GLU A 101 9.23 -9.29 -4.72
N ILE A 102 10.45 -9.30 -5.28
CA ILE A 102 11.30 -8.12 -5.40
C ILE A 102 11.62 -7.93 -6.88
N TYR A 103 11.28 -6.77 -7.41
CA TYR A 103 11.50 -6.46 -8.82
C TYR A 103 12.29 -5.16 -8.98
N PHE A 104 13.22 -5.13 -9.93
CA PHE A 104 13.82 -3.91 -10.43
C PHE A 104 13.08 -3.51 -11.71
N ASN A 105 12.24 -2.48 -11.61
CA ASN A 105 11.18 -2.22 -12.60
C ASN A 105 11.48 -1.06 -13.55
N ASP A 106 12.38 -0.16 -13.19
CA ASP A 106 12.70 1.03 -13.98
C ASP A 106 14.08 1.58 -13.62
N ILE A 107 14.70 2.31 -14.54
CA ILE A 107 15.96 3.04 -14.32
C ILE A 107 15.74 4.50 -14.73
N LYS A 108 15.90 5.42 -13.78
CA LYS A 108 15.80 6.86 -13.99
C LYS A 108 17.09 7.54 -13.59
N TYR A 109 17.85 8.01 -14.58
CA TYR A 109 19.14 8.68 -14.37
C TYR A 109 20.11 7.77 -13.60
N THR A 110 20.41 8.11 -12.35
CA THR A 110 21.29 7.35 -11.46
C THR A 110 20.52 6.50 -10.44
N ALA A 111 19.20 6.38 -10.59
CA ALA A 111 18.34 5.67 -9.66
C ALA A 111 17.67 4.45 -10.32
N ILE A 112 17.68 3.31 -9.63
CA ILE A 112 16.97 2.10 -10.03
C ILE A 112 15.72 1.99 -9.14
N LYS A 113 14.55 1.86 -9.75
CA LYS A 113 13.29 1.63 -9.06
C LYS A 113 13.21 0.17 -8.63
N ILE A 114 13.11 -0.07 -7.33
CA ILE A 114 12.83 -1.37 -6.75
C ILE A 114 11.40 -1.39 -6.21
N SER A 115 10.65 -2.42 -6.60
CA SER A 115 9.30 -2.70 -6.11
C SER A 115 9.34 -3.95 -5.23
N VAL A 116 8.76 -3.85 -4.04
CA VAL A 116 8.67 -4.93 -3.07
C VAL A 116 7.21 -5.26 -2.82
N TRP A 117 6.82 -6.49 -3.15
CA TRP A 117 5.46 -6.97 -3.03
C TRP A 117 5.41 -8.13 -2.05
N PHE A 118 4.45 -8.09 -1.14
CA PHE A 118 4.19 -9.17 -0.20
C PHE A 118 2.73 -9.15 0.23
N TRP A 119 2.27 -10.26 0.79
CA TRP A 119 0.88 -10.44 1.16
C TRP A 119 0.74 -10.56 2.67
N ILE A 120 -0.34 -10.00 3.21
CA ILE A 120 -0.72 -10.12 4.61
C ILE A 120 -2.16 -10.59 4.74
N ASP A 121 -2.51 -11.12 5.90
CA ASP A 121 -3.90 -11.27 6.31
C ASP A 121 -4.47 -9.88 6.65
N ASN A 122 -5.56 -9.52 6.00
CA ASN A 122 -6.22 -8.24 6.19
C ASN A 122 -7.17 -8.21 7.39
N HIS A 123 -7.54 -9.37 7.95
CA HIS A 123 -8.42 -9.52 9.11
C HIS A 123 -7.66 -9.70 10.43
N SER A 124 -6.41 -10.13 10.35
CA SER A 124 -5.59 -10.39 11.53
C SER A 124 -4.69 -9.19 11.87
N PRO A 125 -4.40 -8.94 13.17
CA PRO A 125 -3.37 -8.01 13.57
C PRO A 125 -2.03 -8.34 12.89
N PRO A 126 -1.20 -7.32 12.58
CA PRO A 126 -1.35 -5.92 13.00
C PRO A 126 -2.07 -5.03 11.95
N GLY A 127 -2.54 -5.63 10.85
CA GLY A 127 -3.23 -4.92 9.78
C GLY A 127 -2.30 -4.18 8.80
N TYR A 128 -2.91 -3.63 7.74
CA TYR A 128 -2.19 -3.09 6.58
C TYR A 128 -1.19 -1.97 6.89
N MET A 129 -1.54 -1.02 7.76
CA MET A 129 -0.67 0.13 8.04
C MET A 129 0.59 -0.27 8.83
N VAL A 130 0.44 -1.14 9.82
CA VAL A 130 1.59 -1.61 10.61
C VAL A 130 2.48 -2.51 9.78
N ALA A 131 1.90 -3.44 9.00
CA ALA A 131 2.67 -4.27 8.08
C ALA A 131 3.48 -3.45 7.07
N ARG A 132 2.87 -2.38 6.53
CA ARG A 132 3.56 -1.46 5.62
C ARG A 132 4.67 -0.69 6.33
N HIS A 133 4.45 -0.26 7.58
CA HIS A 133 5.45 0.41 8.40
C HIS A 133 6.65 -0.50 8.69
N ASP A 134 6.42 -1.69 9.20
CA ASP A 134 7.46 -2.67 9.56
C ASP A 134 8.29 -3.04 8.33
N ALA A 135 7.64 -3.22 7.18
CA ALA A 135 8.33 -3.48 5.92
C ALA A 135 9.26 -2.32 5.50
N ILE A 136 8.80 -1.08 5.55
CA ILE A 136 9.64 0.09 5.23
C ILE A 136 10.81 0.20 6.22
N PHE A 137 10.53 0.04 7.52
CA PHE A 137 11.54 0.12 8.56
C PHE A 137 12.61 -0.95 8.38
N ASN A 138 12.21 -2.21 8.19
CA ASN A 138 13.11 -3.34 8.02
C ASN A 138 13.96 -3.22 6.74
N ILE A 139 13.35 -2.87 5.60
CA ILE A 139 14.10 -2.70 4.35
C ILE A 139 15.10 -1.56 4.47
N THR A 140 14.70 -0.42 5.05
CA THR A 140 15.58 0.75 5.19
C THR A 140 16.79 0.41 6.05
N ASN A 141 16.60 -0.31 7.16
CA ASN A 141 17.70 -0.76 8.01
C ASN A 141 18.60 -1.78 7.29
N ALA A 142 18.01 -2.77 6.61
CA ALA A 142 18.77 -3.77 5.86
C ALA A 142 19.62 -3.13 4.74
N PHE A 143 19.09 -2.13 4.04
CA PHE A 143 19.83 -1.39 3.03
C PHE A 143 20.98 -0.60 3.63
N LYS A 144 20.74 0.08 4.75
CA LYS A 144 21.78 0.81 5.48
C LYS A 144 22.92 -0.12 5.93
N GLU A 145 22.61 -1.30 6.46
CA GLU A 145 23.61 -2.30 6.88
C GLU A 145 24.45 -2.84 5.71
N ASN A 146 23.89 -2.88 4.51
CA ASN A 146 24.54 -3.37 3.30
C ASN A 146 25.13 -2.25 2.43
N ASN A 147 25.21 -1.01 2.94
CA ASN A 147 25.71 0.18 2.21
C ASN A 147 24.95 0.46 0.90
N ILE A 148 23.65 0.17 0.87
CA ILE A 148 22.76 0.49 -0.26
C ILE A 148 22.12 1.84 0.01
N ALA A 149 22.43 2.82 -0.85
CA ALA A 149 21.89 4.17 -0.72
C ALA A 149 20.49 4.24 -1.31
N LEU A 150 19.52 4.68 -0.50
CA LEU A 150 18.23 5.15 -0.99
C LEU A 150 18.41 6.55 -1.57
N VAL A 151 17.95 6.74 -2.81
CA VAL A 151 18.10 8.00 -3.55
C VAL A 151 16.74 8.52 -4.01
N LEU A 152 16.69 9.80 -4.38
CA LEU A 152 15.58 10.31 -5.18
C LEU A 152 15.96 10.19 -6.66
N PRO A 153 15.02 9.89 -7.57
CA PRO A 153 15.29 9.99 -9.00
C PRO A 153 15.58 11.46 -9.33
N LEU A 154 16.84 11.79 -9.60
CA LEU A 154 17.27 13.16 -9.90
C LEU A 154 16.68 13.62 -11.24
N SER A 155 15.77 14.59 -11.26
CA SER A 155 15.42 15.28 -12.50
C SER A 155 16.45 16.39 -12.81
N VAL A 156 16.69 16.64 -14.10
CA VAL A 156 17.59 17.70 -14.60
C VAL A 156 17.17 19.11 -14.12
N GLU A 157 15.91 19.30 -13.72
CA GLU A 157 15.39 20.57 -13.18
C GLU A 157 15.99 20.98 -11.83
N ASN A 158 16.57 20.05 -11.06
CA ASN A 158 17.20 20.39 -9.77
C ASN A 158 18.56 21.10 -9.91
N PHE A 159 19.07 21.28 -11.14
CA PHE A 159 20.34 21.97 -11.40
C PHE A 159 20.18 23.47 -11.71
N THR A 160 18.99 23.95 -12.08
CA THR A 160 18.80 25.34 -12.50
C THR A 160 18.48 26.32 -11.35
N SER A 161 18.20 25.84 -10.14
CA SER A 161 17.89 26.74 -9.01
C SER A 161 19.11 27.21 -8.22
N THR A 162 20.31 26.68 -8.48
CA THR A 162 21.53 27.03 -7.72
C THR A 162 22.47 27.99 -8.48
N TYR A 163 22.12 28.40 -9.69
CA TYR A 163 22.92 29.32 -10.52
C TYR A 163 22.27 30.70 -10.75
N ASN A 164 21.10 30.96 -10.17
CA ASN A 164 20.42 32.26 -10.24
C ASN A 164 20.23 32.86 -8.84
N SER A 165 21.31 33.02 -8.08
CA SER A 165 21.34 33.80 -6.83
C SER A 165 22.63 34.61 -6.76
#